data_AF-A0A8S1EVD1-F1
#
_entry.id   AF-A0A8S1EVD1-F1
#
_cell.length_a   1.000
_cell.length_b   1.000
_cell.length_c   1.000
_cell.angle_alpha   90.00
_cell.angle_beta   90.00
_cell.angle_gamma   90.00
#
_symmetry.space_group_name_H-M   'P 1'
#
loop_
_entity.id
_entity.type
_entity.pdbx_description
1 polymer ?
#
loop_
_entity_poly.entity_id
_entity_poly.type
_entity_poly.pdbx_seq_one_letter_code
_entity_poly.pdbx_strand_id
1 'polypeptide(L)'
;MAHEPAHPHVFEASDLATKSVIVYCDRAEVKRLVQVELTKGNHEIVVQNVSAVIERESVRVDGLGVLIQEVQYQEMPHDLSTETDKIIELEKTKADLECEKCTIEDECCSIRKRIEVLDGIASQVSSSSPGVSFAAQKPLLTQNSSQPNLARRHTVTGQEPNILGLGNPGGPPSFLLNEESLENLAKFLQYYGNAVSEMKRELRKRQRNTEQLTERIDLLDRQLDQLRCGAEYDSVKRSDKTHLYKYSTRIFPVGMTQIT
;
A
#
# COMPACT_ATOMS: atom_id res chain seq x y z
N MET A 1 -49.65 -35.24 9.32
CA MET A 1 -48.75 -34.69 10.37
C MET A 1 -47.56 -34.10 9.67
N ALA A 2 -47.25 -32.82 9.89
CA ALA A 2 -46.05 -32.20 9.32
C ALA A 2 -44.82 -32.69 10.10
N HIS A 3 -43.87 -33.31 9.41
CA HIS A 3 -42.55 -33.54 9.98
C HIS A 3 -41.77 -32.23 9.93
N GLU A 4 -41.44 -31.71 11.10
CA GLU A 4 -40.46 -30.64 11.25
C GLU A 4 -39.12 -31.12 10.65
N PRO A 5 -38.47 -30.34 9.77
CA PRO A 5 -37.24 -30.80 9.13
C PRO A 5 -36.12 -30.89 10.17
N ALA A 6 -35.61 -32.11 10.38
CA ALA A 6 -34.40 -32.33 11.16
C ALA A 6 -33.28 -31.47 10.57
N HIS A 7 -32.59 -30.70 11.42
CA HIS A 7 -31.48 -29.87 10.95
C HIS A 7 -30.37 -30.75 10.39
N PRO A 8 -29.74 -30.39 9.25
CA PRO A 8 -28.68 -31.17 8.68
C PRO A 8 -27.47 -31.22 9.62
N HIS A 9 -26.90 -32.41 9.80
CA HIS A 9 -25.66 -32.60 10.52
C HIS A 9 -24.48 -32.21 9.62
N VAL A 10 -23.94 -31.01 9.84
CA VAL A 10 -22.86 -30.42 9.04
C VAL A 10 -21.49 -30.81 9.60
N PHE A 11 -20.59 -31.25 8.72
CA PHE A 11 -19.19 -31.54 9.05
C PHE A 11 -18.24 -30.87 8.06
N GLU A 12 -17.08 -30.43 8.54
CA GLU A 12 -15.98 -29.98 7.70
C GLU A 12 -15.16 -31.15 7.21
N ALA A 13 -14.90 -31.25 5.90
CA ALA A 13 -14.17 -32.39 5.34
C ALA A 13 -12.76 -32.51 5.92
N SER A 14 -12.10 -31.40 6.25
CA SER A 14 -10.76 -31.36 6.88
C SER A 14 -10.69 -32.10 8.22
N ASP A 15 -11.79 -32.06 8.98
CA ASP A 15 -11.83 -32.45 10.38
C ASP A 15 -12.21 -33.93 10.53
N LEU A 16 -12.72 -34.53 9.46
CA LEU A 16 -13.07 -35.95 9.40
C LEU A 16 -11.82 -36.84 9.37
N ALA A 17 -11.67 -37.68 10.40
CA ALA A 17 -10.56 -38.62 10.52
C ALA A 17 -10.46 -39.55 9.29
N THR A 18 -9.25 -39.66 8.73
CA THR A 18 -8.99 -40.54 7.58
C THR A 18 -8.72 -41.97 8.07
N LYS A 19 -9.55 -42.93 7.63
CA LYS A 19 -9.48 -44.35 7.99
C LYS A 19 -8.45 -45.10 7.14
N SER A 20 -8.44 -44.84 5.83
CA SER A 20 -7.53 -45.48 4.89
C SER A 20 -7.38 -44.65 3.63
N VAL A 21 -6.23 -44.76 2.97
CA VAL A 21 -5.96 -44.20 1.65
C VAL A 21 -5.42 -45.32 0.77
N ILE A 22 -5.97 -45.47 -0.43
CA ILE A 22 -5.47 -46.37 -1.47
C ILE A 22 -5.03 -45.48 -2.63
N VAL A 23 -3.75 -45.55 -3.01
CA VAL A 23 -3.17 -44.73 -4.08
C VAL A 23 -3.02 -45.59 -5.34
N TYR A 24 -3.60 -45.13 -6.44
CA TYR A 24 -3.46 -45.68 -7.78
C TYR A 24 -2.51 -44.78 -8.60
N CYS A 25 -2.21 -45.15 -9.84
CA CYS A 25 -1.29 -44.39 -10.69
C CYS A 25 -1.80 -42.98 -11.06
N ASP A 26 -3.13 -42.79 -11.09
CA ASP A 26 -3.80 -41.58 -11.59
C ASP A 26 -4.69 -40.90 -10.53
N ARG A 27 -5.07 -41.60 -9.46
CA ARG A 27 -6.04 -41.14 -8.44
C ARG A 27 -5.76 -41.76 -7.06
N ALA A 28 -6.43 -41.27 -6.03
CA ALA A 28 -6.43 -41.89 -4.71
C ALA A 28 -7.86 -42.03 -4.16
N GLU A 29 -8.18 -43.20 -3.60
CA GLU A 29 -9.40 -43.43 -2.84
C GLU A 29 -9.13 -43.13 -1.37
N VAL A 30 -9.88 -42.19 -0.78
CA VAL A 30 -9.72 -41.75 0.61
C VAL A 30 -10.99 -42.07 1.38
N LYS A 31 -10.90 -42.96 2.38
CA LYS A 31 -12.02 -43.26 3.29
C LYS A 31 -11.90 -42.42 4.54
N ARG A 32 -12.94 -41.65 4.85
CA ARG A 32 -13.06 -40.85 6.09
C ARG A 32 -14.19 -41.38 6.96
N LEU A 33 -14.12 -41.08 8.25
CA LEU A 33 -15.13 -41.47 9.24
C LEU A 33 -15.95 -40.27 9.67
N VAL A 34 -17.28 -40.43 9.60
CA VAL A 34 -18.26 -39.55 10.25
C VAL A 34 -18.85 -40.34 11.42
N GLN A 35 -18.87 -39.74 12.61
CA GLN A 35 -19.52 -40.30 13.80
C GLN A 35 -20.59 -39.32 14.27
N VAL A 36 -21.83 -39.78 14.39
CA VAL A 36 -22.97 -38.96 14.79
C VAL A 36 -24.03 -39.85 15.45
N GLU A 37 -24.59 -39.38 16.56
CA GLU A 37 -25.72 -40.04 17.23
C GLU A 37 -27.03 -39.57 16.60
N LEU A 38 -27.87 -40.52 16.16
CA LEU A 38 -29.09 -40.24 15.39
C LEU A 38 -30.31 -40.83 16.07
N THR A 39 -31.35 -40.00 16.21
CA THR A 39 -32.67 -40.43 16.68
C THR A 39 -33.46 -41.14 15.58
N LYS A 40 -34.60 -41.77 15.88
CA LYS A 40 -35.46 -42.35 14.84
C LYS A 40 -36.06 -41.25 13.96
N GLY A 41 -35.75 -41.25 12.67
CA GLY A 41 -36.25 -40.26 11.71
C GLY A 41 -35.46 -40.28 10.41
N ASN A 42 -35.79 -39.36 9.50
CA ASN A 42 -34.93 -39.05 8.36
C ASN A 42 -33.91 -37.99 8.81
N HIS A 43 -32.63 -38.24 8.55
CA HIS A 43 -31.55 -37.30 8.83
C HIS A 43 -30.77 -36.99 7.56
N GLU A 44 -30.20 -35.79 7.51
CA GLU A 44 -29.34 -35.35 6.42
C GLU A 44 -27.94 -35.09 6.98
N ILE A 45 -26.94 -35.82 6.48
CA ILE A 45 -25.52 -35.55 6.77
C ILE A 45 -24.97 -34.72 5.61
N VAL A 46 -24.40 -33.56 5.92
CA VAL A 46 -23.77 -32.67 4.93
C VAL A 46 -22.30 -32.54 5.27
N VAL A 47 -21.43 -32.85 4.31
CA VAL A 47 -19.98 -32.63 4.46
C VAL A 47 -19.55 -31.54 3.50
N GLN A 48 -19.00 -30.46 4.04
CA GLN A 48 -18.60 -29.24 3.31
C GLN A 48 -17.08 -29.20 3.09
N ASN A 49 -16.64 -28.29 2.21
CA ASN A 49 -15.24 -28.08 1.85
C ASN A 49 -14.51 -29.36 1.40
N VAL A 50 -15.21 -30.23 0.64
CA VAL A 50 -14.52 -31.34 -0.04
C VAL A 50 -13.61 -30.81 -1.15
N SER A 51 -12.58 -31.57 -1.50
CA SER A 51 -11.60 -31.13 -2.49
C SER A 51 -12.25 -30.95 -3.86
N ALA A 52 -11.96 -29.81 -4.51
CA ALA A 52 -12.40 -29.48 -5.87
C ALA A 52 -12.00 -30.53 -6.93
N VAL A 53 -10.96 -31.33 -6.66
CA VAL A 53 -10.44 -32.37 -7.56
C VAL A 53 -11.17 -33.71 -7.37
N ILE A 54 -12.20 -33.77 -6.52
CA ILE A 54 -13.00 -34.99 -6.36
C ILE A 54 -13.85 -35.27 -7.61
N GLU A 55 -13.79 -36.50 -8.11
CA GLU A 55 -14.60 -36.93 -9.24
C GLU A 55 -16.08 -36.99 -8.80
N ARG A 56 -16.95 -36.20 -9.46
CA ARG A 56 -18.35 -35.95 -9.03
C ARG A 56 -19.16 -37.23 -8.76
N GLU A 57 -18.90 -38.28 -9.53
CA GLU A 57 -19.58 -39.58 -9.42
C GLU A 57 -18.80 -40.63 -8.61
N SER A 58 -17.70 -40.26 -7.95
CA SER A 58 -16.86 -41.17 -7.15
C SER A 58 -17.27 -41.32 -5.69
N VAL A 59 -18.11 -40.41 -5.17
CA VAL A 59 -18.53 -40.43 -3.75
C VAL A 59 -19.38 -41.66 -3.46
N ARG A 60 -18.95 -42.46 -2.48
CA ARG A 60 -19.69 -43.61 -1.94
C ARG A 60 -19.78 -43.44 -0.43
N VAL A 61 -20.90 -43.85 0.15
CA VAL A 61 -21.14 -43.78 1.60
C VAL A 61 -21.52 -45.16 2.08
N ASP A 62 -20.84 -45.62 3.14
CA ASP A 62 -21.11 -46.89 3.82
C ASP A 62 -21.66 -46.59 5.21
N GLY A 63 -22.85 -47.09 5.54
CA GLY A 63 -23.53 -46.83 6.80
C GLY A 63 -23.56 -48.06 7.72
N LEU A 64 -23.17 -47.90 8.99
CA LEU A 64 -23.39 -48.91 10.02
C LEU A 64 -24.69 -48.56 10.78
N GLY A 65 -25.64 -49.49 10.82
CA GLY A 65 -26.94 -49.30 11.51
C GLY A 65 -27.91 -48.30 10.85
N VAL A 66 -27.57 -47.76 9.67
CA VAL A 66 -28.38 -46.78 8.94
C VAL A 66 -28.65 -47.25 7.51
N LEU A 67 -29.86 -47.00 7.02
CA LEU A 67 -30.22 -47.19 5.61
C LEU A 67 -29.99 -45.88 4.86
N ILE A 68 -29.16 -45.92 3.83
CA ILE A 68 -28.88 -44.76 2.98
C ILE A 68 -29.98 -44.67 1.93
N GLN A 69 -30.64 -43.52 1.85
CA GLN A 69 -31.71 -43.24 0.90
C GLN A 69 -31.16 -42.60 -0.38
N GLU A 70 -30.28 -41.59 -0.22
CA GLU A 70 -29.85 -40.73 -1.31
C GLU A 70 -28.46 -40.13 -0.98
N VAL A 71 -27.59 -40.04 -1.99
CA VAL A 71 -26.30 -39.32 -1.92
C VAL A 71 -26.31 -38.29 -3.05
N GLN A 72 -26.14 -37.02 -2.71
CA GLN A 72 -26.07 -35.91 -3.67
C GLN A 72 -24.75 -35.17 -3.55
N TYR A 73 -24.16 -34.78 -4.68
CA TYR A 73 -23.05 -33.85 -4.76
C TYR A 73 -23.56 -32.48 -5.22
N GLN A 74 -23.11 -31.40 -4.58
CA GLN A 74 -23.45 -30.04 -4.98
C GLN A 74 -22.20 -29.14 -4.98
N GLU A 75 -22.01 -28.46 -6.10
CA GLU A 75 -21.07 -27.36 -6.30
C GLU A 75 -21.84 -26.05 -6.15
N MET A 76 -21.41 -25.20 -5.22
CA MET A 76 -22.03 -23.90 -4.92
C MET A 76 -20.99 -22.81 -5.16
N PRO A 77 -21.33 -21.67 -5.81
CA PRO A 77 -20.46 -20.50 -5.78
C PRO A 77 -20.17 -20.08 -4.35
N HIS A 78 -18.90 -19.83 -4.02
CA HIS A 78 -18.49 -19.35 -2.71
C HIS A 78 -18.59 -17.82 -2.67
N ASP A 79 -19.03 -17.26 -1.54
CA ASP A 79 -19.33 -15.84 -1.44
C ASP A 79 -18.07 -15.01 -1.15
N LEU A 80 -17.41 -14.59 -2.22
CA LEU A 80 -16.24 -13.71 -2.19
C LEU A 80 -16.58 -12.23 -1.94
N SER A 81 -17.85 -11.85 -1.70
CA SER A 81 -18.23 -10.46 -1.42
C SER A 81 -17.38 -9.85 -0.30
N THR A 82 -17.23 -10.56 0.82
CA THR A 82 -16.51 -10.05 2.00
C THR A 82 -14.98 -9.97 1.82
N GLU A 83 -14.38 -10.64 0.83
CA GLU A 83 -12.98 -10.41 0.45
C GLU A 83 -12.87 -9.26 -0.56
N THR A 84 -13.84 -9.13 -1.46
CA THR A 84 -13.95 -8.05 -2.45
C THR A 84 -14.18 -6.68 -1.79
N ASP A 85 -15.08 -6.60 -0.80
CA ASP A 85 -15.37 -5.38 -0.04
C ASP A 85 -14.13 -4.85 0.68
N LYS A 86 -13.31 -5.75 1.26
CA LYS A 86 -12.04 -5.40 1.91
C LYS A 86 -11.01 -4.88 0.92
N ILE A 87 -10.94 -5.46 -0.28
CA ILE A 87 -10.07 -4.95 -1.36
C ILE A 87 -10.49 -3.52 -1.72
N ILE A 88 -11.78 -3.26 -1.93
CA ILE A 88 -12.32 -1.93 -2.24
C ILE A 88 -12.03 -0.92 -1.10
N GLU A 89 -12.20 -1.30 0.16
CA GLU A 89 -11.92 -0.44 1.31
C GLU A 89 -10.42 -0.09 1.43
N LEU A 90 -9.54 -1.07 1.21
CA LEU A 90 -8.09 -0.88 1.24
C LEU A 90 -7.59 -0.05 0.04
N GLU A 91 -8.11 -0.26 -1.17
CA GLU A 91 -7.82 0.56 -2.35
C GLU A 91 -8.24 2.03 -2.14
N LYS A 92 -9.44 2.26 -1.59
CA LYS A 92 -9.89 3.60 -1.24
C LYS A 92 -8.98 4.26 -0.19
N THR A 93 -8.66 3.54 0.89
CA THR A 93 -7.78 4.03 1.96
C THR A 93 -6.39 4.37 1.43
N LYS A 94 -5.84 3.56 0.50
CA LYS A 94 -4.59 3.86 -0.19
C LYS A 94 -4.69 5.16 -1.00
N ALA A 95 -5.74 5.31 -1.82
CA ALA A 95 -5.93 6.51 -2.65
C ALA A 95 -6.07 7.79 -1.81
N ASP A 96 -6.75 7.72 -0.65
CA ASP A 96 -6.85 8.85 0.29
C ASP A 96 -5.46 9.24 0.85
N LEU A 97 -4.61 8.28 1.22
CA LEU A 97 -3.24 8.52 1.70
C LEU A 97 -2.30 9.02 0.58
N GLU A 98 -2.47 8.56 -0.66
CA GLU A 98 -1.74 9.08 -1.82
C GLU A 98 -2.09 10.55 -2.10
N CYS A 99 -3.37 10.92 -1.97
CA CYS A 99 -3.82 12.31 -2.06
C CYS A 99 -3.21 13.20 -0.95
N GLU A 100 -3.19 12.71 0.30
CA GLU A 100 -2.55 13.42 1.43
C GLU A 100 -1.04 13.60 1.18
N LYS A 101 -0.36 12.53 0.77
CA LYS A 101 1.07 12.56 0.45
C LYS A 101 1.39 13.60 -0.63
N CYS A 102 0.64 13.60 -1.74
CA CYS A 102 0.80 14.54 -2.83
C CYS A 102 0.66 16.01 -2.34
N THR A 103 -0.34 16.27 -1.51
CA THR A 103 -0.57 17.60 -0.90
C THR A 103 0.64 18.05 -0.07
N ILE A 104 1.21 17.17 0.76
CA ILE A 104 2.40 17.48 1.58
C ILE A 104 3.66 17.67 0.70
N GLU A 105 3.80 16.92 -0.39
CA GLU A 105 4.91 17.07 -1.34
C GLU A 105 4.87 18.42 -2.08
N ASP A 106 3.68 18.89 -2.46
CA ASP A 106 3.46 20.23 -3.02
C ASP A 106 3.78 21.35 -2.02
N GLU A 107 3.37 21.20 -0.75
CA GLU A 107 3.76 22.13 0.32
C GLU A 107 5.29 22.16 0.50
N CYS A 108 5.94 20.99 0.48
CA CYS A 108 7.41 20.91 0.51
C CYS A 108 8.08 21.57 -0.70
N CYS A 109 7.50 21.43 -1.89
CA CYS A 109 7.95 22.09 -3.12
C CYS A 109 7.85 23.62 -2.99
N SER A 110 6.72 24.12 -2.48
CA SER A 110 6.49 25.54 -2.21
C SER A 110 7.50 26.11 -1.19
N ILE A 111 7.76 25.40 -0.09
CA ILE A 111 8.74 25.80 0.92
C ILE A 111 10.17 25.83 0.35
N ARG A 112 10.57 24.82 -0.44
CA ARG A 112 11.88 24.79 -1.10
C ARG A 112 12.09 26.01 -2.01
N LYS A 113 11.09 26.35 -2.85
CA LYS A 113 11.12 27.54 -3.71
C LYS A 113 11.23 28.85 -2.91
N ARG A 114 10.52 28.96 -1.77
CA ARG A 114 10.61 30.16 -0.88
C ARG A 114 11.99 30.31 -0.26
N ILE A 115 12.62 29.22 0.16
CA ILE A 115 14.02 29.21 0.65
C ILE A 115 14.96 29.66 -0.47
N GLU A 116 14.83 29.09 -1.67
CA GLU A 116 15.68 29.41 -2.82
C GLU A 116 15.62 30.90 -3.22
N VAL A 117 14.42 31.49 -3.24
CA VAL A 117 14.25 32.94 -3.48
C VAL A 117 14.94 33.79 -2.41
N LEU A 118 14.80 33.44 -1.13
CA LEU A 118 15.47 34.16 -0.04
C LEU A 118 16.99 34.00 -0.07
N ASP A 119 17.50 32.80 -0.34
CA ASP A 119 18.93 32.51 -0.48
C ASP A 119 19.51 33.28 -1.68
N GLY A 120 18.77 33.40 -2.79
CA GLY A 120 19.14 34.20 -3.96
C GLY A 120 19.23 35.71 -3.67
N ILE A 121 18.26 36.28 -2.95
CA ILE A 121 18.30 37.69 -2.52
C ILE A 121 19.49 37.95 -1.58
N ALA A 122 19.70 37.08 -0.58
CA ALA A 122 20.82 37.18 0.34
C ALA A 122 22.18 37.11 -0.39
N SER A 123 22.30 36.24 -1.41
CA SER A 123 23.49 36.17 -2.27
C SER A 123 23.73 37.48 -3.01
N GLN A 124 22.70 38.09 -3.62
CA GLN A 124 22.84 39.36 -4.33
C GLN A 124 23.33 40.48 -3.41
N VAL A 125 22.74 40.59 -2.22
CA VAL A 125 23.14 41.54 -1.17
C VAL A 125 24.60 41.35 -0.73
N SER A 126 25.08 40.11 -0.64
CA SER A 126 26.49 39.85 -0.33
C SER A 126 27.45 40.29 -1.46
N SER A 127 27.00 40.19 -2.72
CA SER A 127 27.81 40.48 -3.91
C SER A 127 27.80 41.96 -4.32
N SER A 128 26.83 42.75 -3.87
CA SER A 128 26.71 44.18 -4.19
C SER A 128 27.49 45.10 -3.25
N SER A 129 28.11 44.56 -2.20
CA SER A 129 28.96 45.31 -1.26
C SER A 129 30.38 45.52 -1.83
N PRO A 130 30.82 46.76 -2.12
CA PRO A 130 32.19 47.02 -2.54
C PRO A 130 33.07 47.17 -1.30
N GLY A 131 33.80 46.10 -0.96
CA GLY A 131 35.03 46.22 -0.17
C GLY A 131 34.92 45.96 1.34
N VAL A 132 34.46 44.76 1.74
CA VAL A 132 35.09 44.06 2.88
C VAL A 132 35.40 42.61 2.50
N SER A 133 36.43 42.42 1.69
CA SER A 133 37.01 41.09 1.47
C SER A 133 37.74 40.64 2.73
N PHE A 134 37.03 39.97 3.65
CA PHE A 134 37.66 39.24 4.75
C PHE A 134 38.37 38.00 4.18
N ALA A 135 39.58 38.21 3.68
CA ALA A 135 40.41 37.19 3.07
C ALA A 135 40.91 36.21 4.13
N ALA A 136 40.10 35.18 4.42
CA ALA A 136 40.55 33.99 5.11
C ALA A 136 41.61 33.29 4.24
N GLN A 137 42.89 33.56 4.53
CA GLN A 137 44.01 32.96 3.82
C GLN A 137 43.97 31.43 3.94
N LYS A 138 43.80 30.76 2.80
CA LYS A 138 44.19 29.36 2.62
C LYS A 138 45.44 29.32 1.74
N PRO A 139 46.49 28.56 2.11
CA PRO A 139 47.76 28.63 1.41
C PRO A 139 47.69 28.04 0.00
N LEU A 140 48.56 28.59 -0.85
CA LEU A 140 48.73 28.33 -2.27
C LEU A 140 49.23 26.90 -2.54
N LEU A 141 48.67 26.23 -3.55
CA LEU A 141 49.37 25.18 -4.32
C LEU A 141 49.21 25.43 -5.82
N THR A 142 50.32 25.30 -6.53
CA THR A 142 50.59 25.83 -7.86
C THR A 142 50.45 24.76 -8.97
N GLN A 143 50.10 25.23 -10.18
CA GLN A 143 50.19 24.58 -11.53
C GLN A 143 49.13 23.51 -11.90
N ASN A 144 48.73 23.31 -13.18
CA ASN A 144 49.08 24.02 -14.42
C ASN A 144 47.98 24.04 -15.53
N SER A 145 48.17 24.93 -16.51
CA SER A 145 47.78 24.91 -17.94
C SER A 145 46.84 23.83 -18.53
N SER A 146 45.72 24.26 -19.13
CA SER A 146 45.49 24.19 -20.60
C SER A 146 44.14 24.79 -21.03
N GLN A 147 44.14 25.73 -21.98
CA GLN A 147 42.95 26.22 -22.71
C GLN A 147 42.87 25.50 -24.08
N PRO A 148 41.71 25.41 -24.76
CA PRO A 148 41.18 26.57 -25.48
C PRO A 148 39.64 26.73 -25.58
N ASN A 149 39.19 27.94 -25.30
CA ASN A 149 38.49 28.82 -26.26
C ASN A 149 37.48 28.22 -27.27
N LEU A 150 36.18 28.42 -27.02
CA LEU A 150 35.18 28.67 -28.08
C LEU A 150 34.16 29.72 -27.64
N ALA A 151 34.14 30.87 -28.31
CA ALA A 151 33.11 31.88 -28.16
C ALA A 151 31.93 31.61 -29.11
N ARG A 152 30.69 31.77 -28.64
CA ARG A 152 29.53 31.97 -29.52
C ARG A 152 28.53 32.97 -28.96
N ARG A 153 28.63 34.22 -29.44
CA ARG A 153 27.60 35.25 -29.30
C ARG A 153 26.34 34.85 -30.06
N HIS A 154 25.17 35.16 -29.50
CA HIS A 154 24.02 35.60 -30.30
C HIS A 154 23.35 36.78 -29.60
N THR A 155 23.09 37.82 -30.38
CA THR A 155 22.43 39.07 -29.98
C THR A 155 21.04 39.13 -30.63
N VAL A 156 19.98 39.39 -29.86
CA VAL A 156 18.78 40.10 -30.36
C VAL A 156 18.27 41.04 -29.27
N THR A 157 18.05 42.29 -29.65
CA THR A 157 17.56 43.43 -28.85
C THR A 157 16.03 43.48 -28.73
N GLY A 158 15.51 44.00 -27.61
CA GLY A 158 14.06 44.21 -27.44
C GLY A 158 13.64 44.98 -26.18
N GLN A 159 13.92 46.30 -26.15
CA GLN A 159 13.23 47.36 -25.37
C GLN A 159 12.97 47.17 -23.85
N GLU A 160 13.70 47.95 -23.04
CA GLU A 160 13.29 48.49 -21.73
C GLU A 160 13.28 50.04 -21.82
N PRO A 161 12.50 50.77 -21.01
CA PRO A 161 12.25 52.19 -21.23
C PRO A 161 13.40 53.11 -20.79
N ASN A 162 13.55 54.20 -21.55
CA ASN A 162 14.51 55.27 -21.30
C ASN A 162 14.06 56.18 -20.14
N ILE A 163 14.80 56.19 -19.02
CA ILE A 163 14.74 57.29 -18.03
C ILE A 163 16.07 58.04 -18.09
N LEU A 164 16.01 59.27 -18.58
CA LEU A 164 17.14 60.19 -18.65
C LEU A 164 17.45 60.76 -17.25
N GLY A 165 18.71 60.69 -16.84
CA GLY A 165 19.22 61.28 -15.60
C GLY A 165 20.73 61.50 -15.66
N LEU A 166 21.16 62.71 -16.02
CA LEU A 166 22.56 63.09 -16.20
C LEU A 166 23.23 63.30 -14.83
N GLY A 167 24.34 62.61 -14.49
CA GLY A 167 24.98 62.82 -13.19
C GLY A 167 26.20 61.98 -12.81
N ASN A 168 27.39 62.37 -13.30
CA ASN A 168 28.72 62.18 -12.69
C ASN A 168 29.34 60.76 -12.49
N PRO A 169 30.54 60.48 -13.04
CA PRO A 169 31.35 59.30 -12.68
C PRO A 169 32.35 59.63 -11.54
N GLY A 170 32.32 58.90 -10.42
CA GLY A 170 33.41 58.94 -9.43
C GLY A 170 33.05 58.96 -7.94
N GLY A 171 31.78 58.79 -7.56
CA GLY A 171 31.39 58.58 -6.15
C GLY A 171 31.32 57.09 -5.78
N PRO A 172 31.64 56.68 -4.54
CA PRO A 172 31.28 55.35 -4.05
C PRO A 172 29.75 55.20 -4.05
N PRO A 173 29.19 53.96 -4.09
CA PRO A 173 27.75 53.77 -4.16
C PRO A 173 27.08 54.28 -2.88
N SER A 174 26.45 55.46 -2.99
CA SER A 174 25.87 56.19 -1.85
C SER A 174 24.69 55.47 -1.17
N PHE A 175 24.26 54.34 -1.71
CA PHE A 175 23.24 53.46 -1.14
C PHE A 175 23.63 52.84 0.21
N LEU A 176 24.94 52.66 0.47
CA LEU A 176 25.45 52.15 1.75
C LEU A 176 25.66 53.24 2.82
N LEU A 177 25.49 54.52 2.47
CA LEU A 177 25.71 55.67 3.37
C LEU A 177 24.41 56.20 4.01
N ASN A 178 23.24 55.69 3.61
CA ASN A 178 21.98 55.98 4.28
C ASN A 178 21.79 55.05 5.47
N GLU A 179 21.69 55.62 6.68
CA GLU A 179 21.51 54.87 7.92
C GLU A 179 20.20 54.04 7.92
N GLU A 180 19.14 54.57 7.33
CA GLU A 180 17.88 53.85 7.08
C GLU A 180 18.08 52.59 6.20
N SER A 181 18.94 52.67 5.17
CA SER A 181 19.23 51.53 4.29
C SER A 181 20.02 50.44 5.01
N LEU A 182 20.92 50.82 5.92
CA LEU A 182 21.66 49.89 6.78
C LEU A 182 20.74 49.24 7.84
N GLU A 183 19.83 50.00 8.45
CA GLU A 183 18.85 49.49 9.40
C GLU A 183 17.88 48.49 8.73
N ASN A 184 17.41 48.82 7.52
CA ASN A 184 16.54 47.93 6.73
C ASN A 184 17.28 46.66 6.27
N LEU A 185 18.57 46.74 5.95
CA LEU A 185 19.42 45.57 5.70
C LEU A 185 19.56 44.68 6.95
N ALA A 186 19.78 45.28 8.14
CA ALA A 186 19.86 44.53 9.39
C ALA A 186 18.53 43.80 9.71
N LYS A 187 17.38 44.47 9.52
CA LYS A 187 16.04 43.87 9.62
C LYS A 187 15.87 42.71 8.63
N PHE A 188 16.29 42.88 7.38
CA PHE A 188 16.24 41.80 6.38
C PHE A 188 17.09 40.59 6.77
N LEU A 189 18.34 40.78 7.20
CA LEU A 189 19.23 39.68 7.56
C LEU A 189 18.71 38.90 8.78
N GLN A 190 18.14 39.60 9.77
CA GLN A 190 17.50 38.97 10.92
C GLN A 190 16.24 38.18 10.52
N TYR A 191 15.39 38.75 9.66
CA TYR A 191 14.22 38.07 9.11
C TYR A 191 14.62 36.83 8.29
N TYR A 192 15.59 36.96 7.39
CA TYR A 192 16.14 35.88 6.56
C TYR A 192 16.60 34.70 7.43
N GLY A 193 17.45 34.96 8.43
CA GLY A 193 17.99 33.92 9.31
C GLY A 193 16.90 33.16 10.07
N ASN A 194 15.90 33.88 10.58
CA ASN A 194 14.76 33.29 11.29
C ASN A 194 13.86 32.49 10.33
N ALA A 195 13.39 33.12 9.25
CA ALA A 195 12.43 32.54 8.30
C ALA A 195 13.00 31.31 7.57
N VAL A 196 14.26 31.36 7.12
CA VAL A 196 14.91 30.19 6.48
C VAL A 196 15.14 29.07 7.48
N SER A 197 15.47 29.37 8.74
CA SER A 197 15.60 28.35 9.79
C SER A 197 14.27 27.67 10.12
N GLU A 198 13.19 28.44 10.21
CA GLU A 198 11.84 27.95 10.43
C GLU A 198 11.35 27.10 9.24
N MET A 199 11.45 27.62 8.02
CA MET A 199 11.12 26.88 6.79
C MET A 199 11.92 25.57 6.66
N LYS A 200 13.23 25.57 6.96
CA LYS A 200 14.05 24.35 6.96
C LYS A 200 13.68 23.39 8.10
N ARG A 201 13.16 23.87 9.23
CA ARG A 201 12.64 23.00 10.32
C ARG A 201 11.34 22.32 9.90
N GLU A 202 10.42 23.10 9.33
CA GLU A 202 9.11 22.62 8.92
C GLU A 202 9.19 21.70 7.70
N LEU A 203 10.08 21.97 6.74
CA LEU A 203 10.37 21.06 5.62
C LEU A 203 10.79 19.67 6.10
N ARG A 204 11.68 19.58 7.12
CA ARG A 204 12.10 18.30 7.72
C ARG A 204 11.00 17.62 8.56
N LYS A 205 9.98 18.35 9.00
CA LYS A 205 8.81 17.77 9.66
C LYS A 205 7.89 17.14 8.61
N ARG A 206 7.48 17.92 7.60
CA ARG A 206 6.67 17.45 6.47
C ARG A 206 7.30 16.26 5.74
N GLN A 207 8.61 16.30 5.47
CA GLN A 207 9.30 15.20 4.79
C GLN A 207 9.24 13.87 5.58
N ARG A 208 9.30 13.92 6.92
CA ARG A 208 9.09 12.72 7.75
C ARG A 208 7.65 12.22 7.72
N ASN A 209 6.66 13.11 7.58
CA ASN A 209 5.28 12.70 7.35
C ASN A 209 5.12 12.03 5.98
N THR A 210 5.75 12.56 4.92
CA THR A 210 5.79 11.94 3.57
C THR A 210 6.42 10.53 3.61
N GLU A 211 7.50 10.36 4.38
CA GLU A 211 8.14 9.05 4.61
C GLU A 211 7.18 8.07 5.31
N GLN A 212 6.50 8.50 6.38
CA GLN A 212 5.50 7.70 7.11
C GLN A 212 4.29 7.31 6.25
N LEU A 213 3.77 8.24 5.44
CA LEU A 213 2.68 7.96 4.50
C LEU A 213 3.12 6.96 3.42
N THR A 214 4.35 7.07 2.93
CA THR A 214 4.91 6.12 1.94
C THR A 214 5.04 4.73 2.54
N GLU A 215 5.60 4.58 3.75
CA GLU A 215 5.64 3.28 4.46
C GLU A 215 4.24 2.71 4.67
N ARG A 216 3.24 3.56 4.97
CA ARG A 216 1.85 3.11 5.14
C ARG A 216 1.20 2.63 3.84
N ILE A 217 1.48 3.30 2.72
CA ILE A 217 1.03 2.89 1.38
C ILE A 217 1.67 1.55 1.00
N ASP A 218 2.99 1.38 1.19
CA ASP A 218 3.70 0.12 0.93
C ASP A 218 3.12 -1.06 1.72
N LEU A 219 2.67 -0.84 2.95
CA LEU A 219 1.99 -1.85 3.76
C LEU A 219 0.60 -2.21 3.22
N LEU A 220 -0.17 -1.23 2.73
CA LEU A 220 -1.48 -1.46 2.11
C LEU A 220 -1.35 -2.19 0.78
N ASP A 221 -0.35 -1.87 -0.05
CA ASP A 221 -0.09 -2.59 -1.29
C ASP A 221 0.25 -4.06 -1.05
N ARG A 222 1.10 -4.37 -0.06
CA ARG A 222 1.39 -5.76 0.33
C ARG A 222 0.15 -6.51 0.83
N GLN A 223 -0.79 -5.81 1.48
CA GLN A 223 -2.06 -6.39 1.92
C GLN A 223 -3.01 -6.64 0.73
N LEU A 224 -3.08 -5.71 -0.22
CA LEU A 224 -3.84 -5.87 -1.46
C LEU A 224 -3.29 -7.03 -2.31
N ASP A 225 -1.98 -7.11 -2.47
CA ASP A 225 -1.32 -8.21 -3.18
C ASP A 225 -1.57 -9.55 -2.47
N GLN A 226 -1.49 -9.60 -1.14
CA GLN A 226 -1.82 -10.82 -0.37
C GLN A 226 -3.28 -11.25 -0.56
N LEU A 227 -4.23 -10.31 -0.56
CA LEU A 227 -5.65 -10.62 -0.78
C LEU A 227 -5.93 -11.07 -2.23
N ARG A 228 -5.30 -10.42 -3.22
CA ARG A 228 -5.43 -10.76 -4.65
C ARG A 228 -4.81 -12.11 -4.98
N CYS A 229 -3.57 -12.37 -4.53
CA CYS A 229 -2.92 -13.68 -4.71
C CYS A 229 -3.59 -14.78 -3.87
N GLY A 230 -4.18 -14.42 -2.73
CA GLY A 230 -4.94 -15.33 -1.87
C GLY A 230 -6.27 -15.82 -2.44
N ALA A 231 -6.61 -15.49 -3.68
CA ALA A 231 -7.73 -16.05 -4.44
C ALA A 231 -7.38 -17.36 -5.17
N GLU A 232 -6.08 -17.71 -5.27
CA GLU A 232 -5.64 -19.01 -5.77
C GLU A 232 -5.84 -20.13 -4.71
N TYR A 233 -6.02 -21.36 -5.18
CA TYR A 233 -6.38 -22.55 -4.39
C TYR A 233 -5.60 -22.70 -3.07
N ASP A 234 -6.29 -22.62 -1.92
CA ASP A 234 -5.69 -22.81 -0.60
C ASP A 234 -5.38 -24.31 -0.37
N SER A 235 -4.14 -24.69 -0.65
CA SER A 235 -3.67 -26.08 -0.50
C SER A 235 -3.73 -26.63 0.93
N VAL A 236 -3.77 -25.77 1.96
CA VAL A 236 -3.85 -26.18 3.37
C VAL A 236 -5.29 -26.50 3.75
N LYS A 237 -6.23 -25.63 3.39
CA LYS A 237 -7.67 -25.85 3.60
C LYS A 237 -8.29 -26.82 2.59
N ARG A 238 -7.62 -27.03 1.45
CA ARG A 238 -8.06 -27.83 0.28
C ARG A 238 -9.36 -27.36 -0.37
N SER A 239 -9.86 -26.20 0.04
CA SER A 239 -11.04 -25.53 -0.46
C SER A 239 -10.69 -24.67 -1.67
N ASP A 240 -11.44 -24.82 -2.76
CA ASP A 240 -11.51 -23.77 -3.76
C ASP A 240 -12.29 -22.58 -3.17
N LYS A 241 -11.69 -21.39 -3.22
CA LYS A 241 -12.33 -20.16 -2.73
C LYS A 241 -13.41 -19.62 -3.66
N THR A 242 -13.53 -20.15 -4.87
CA THR A 242 -14.58 -19.77 -5.83
C THR A 242 -15.80 -20.68 -5.73
N HIS A 243 -15.64 -21.92 -5.26
CA HIS A 243 -16.70 -22.91 -5.18
C HIS A 243 -16.65 -23.74 -3.89
N LEU A 244 -17.71 -23.66 -3.10
CA LEU A 244 -17.95 -24.54 -1.96
C LEU A 244 -18.50 -25.87 -2.47
N TYR A 245 -17.71 -26.93 -2.32
CA TYR A 245 -18.12 -28.29 -2.63
C TYR A 245 -18.69 -28.96 -1.39
N LYS A 246 -19.88 -29.55 -1.53
CA LYS A 246 -20.49 -30.39 -0.49
C LYS A 246 -21.06 -31.67 -1.06
N TYR A 247 -21.11 -32.72 -0.23
CA TYR A 247 -22.06 -33.81 -0.45
C TYR A 247 -23.09 -33.83 0.67
N SER A 248 -24.33 -34.18 0.31
CA SER A 248 -25.41 -34.48 1.24
C SER A 248 -25.74 -35.96 1.16
N THR A 249 -26.07 -36.58 2.28
CA THR A 249 -26.55 -37.96 2.33
C THR A 249 -27.73 -38.07 3.27
N ARG A 250 -28.86 -38.55 2.73
CA ARG A 250 -30.07 -38.80 3.49
C ARG A 250 -30.07 -40.23 4.00
N ILE A 251 -30.31 -40.38 5.30
CA ILE A 251 -30.23 -41.66 6.00
C ILE A 251 -31.41 -41.86 6.94
N PHE A 252 -31.75 -43.13 7.16
CA PHE A 252 -32.78 -43.57 8.09
C PHE A 252 -32.21 -44.63 9.05
N PRO A 253 -32.10 -44.35 10.37
CA PRO A 253 -31.57 -45.32 11.33
C PRO A 253 -32.45 -46.55 11.48
N VAL A 254 -31.87 -47.74 11.30
CA VAL A 254 -32.59 -49.03 11.32
C VAL A 254 -32.66 -49.59 12.74
N GLY A 255 -33.37 -48.84 13.60
CA GLY A 255 -33.64 -49.24 14.99
C GLY A 255 -32.57 -48.80 16.00
N MET A 256 -32.91 -48.95 17.29
CA MET A 256 -31.93 -48.78 18.37
C MET A 256 -31.06 -50.02 18.46
N THR A 257 -29.75 -49.86 18.45
CA THR A 257 -28.83 -50.88 18.95
C THR A 257 -27.73 -50.16 19.71
N GLN A 258 -27.79 -50.22 21.05
CA GLN A 258 -26.59 -49.97 21.83
C GLN A 258 -25.58 -51.07 21.47
N ILE A 259 -24.38 -50.67 21.08
CA ILE A 259 -23.22 -51.57 20.98
C ILE A 259 -22.07 -50.83 21.66
N THR A 260 -21.47 -51.51 22.64
CA THR A 260 -20.33 -51.04 23.44
C THR A 260 -19.04 -51.08 22.63
#